data_AF-A0A7Y0SN90-F1
#
_entry.id   AF-A0A7Y0SN90-F1
#
_cell.length_a   1.000
_cell.length_b   1.000
_cell.length_c   1.000
_cell.angle_alpha   90.00
_cell.angle_beta   90.00
_cell.angle_gamma   90.00
#
_symmetry.space_group_name_H-M   'P 1'
#
loop_
_entity.id
_entity.type
_entity.pdbx_description
1 polymer ?
#
loop_
_entity_poly.entity_id
_entity_poly.type
_entity_poly.pdbx_seq_one_letter_code
_entity_poly.pdbx_strand_id
1 'polypeptide(L)' 'MEKLTQEHAGHLLEVLEDRYQNSSTIVISQLPVKEWYNMIGNATVADALMDRLVHNSHRIELGGESMRKLAQSEHLE' A
#
# COMPACT_ATOMS: atom_id res chain seq x y z
N MET A 1 10.10 -3.76 -10.92
CA MET A 1 9.14 -3.00 -10.11
C MET A 1 9.47 -1.53 -10.28
N GLU A 2 8.51 -0.72 -10.70
CA GLU A 2 8.70 0.73 -10.78
C GLU A 2 8.81 1.29 -9.36
N LYS A 3 9.88 2.03 -9.10
CA LYS A 3 10.09 2.66 -7.80
C LYS A 3 9.34 3.98 -7.73
N LEU A 4 8.87 4.33 -6.54
CA LEU A 4 8.40 5.69 -6.29
C LEU A 4 9.55 6.67 -6.56
N THR A 5 9.20 7.78 -7.23
CA THR A 5 10.10 8.94 -7.24
C THR A 5 10.21 9.49 -5.82
N GLN A 6 11.29 10.21 -5.52
CA GLN A 6 11.44 10.81 -4.19
C GLN A 6 10.30 11.79 -3.85
N GLU A 7 9.82 12.52 -4.86
CA GLU A 7 8.67 13.42 -4.72
C GLU A 7 7.39 12.66 -4.34
N HIS A 8 7.06 11.58 -5.03
CA HIS A 8 5.86 10.80 -4.72
C HIS A 8 5.95 10.14 -3.33
N ALA A 9 7.13 9.66 -2.94
CA ALA A 9 7.35 9.11 -1.60
C ALA A 9 7.20 10.19 -0.51
N GLY A 10 7.65 11.41 -0.79
CA GLY A 10 7.47 12.57 0.09
C GLY A 10 6.01 12.94 0.28
N HIS A 11 5.24 13.06 -0.80
CA HIS A 11 3.80 13.36 -0.72
C HIS A 11 3.03 12.28 0.06
N LEU A 12 3.39 11.00 -0.13
CA LEU A 12 2.78 9.92 0.65
C LEU A 12 3.07 10.06 2.14
N LEU A 13 4.32 10.40 2.50
CA LEU A 13 4.71 10.60 3.89
C LEU A 13 3.96 11.76 4.53
N GLU A 14 3.83 12.89 3.83
CA GLU A 14 3.09 14.07 4.32
C GLU A 14 1.64 13.74 4.68
N VAL A 15 0.91 13.08 3.77
CA VAL A 15 -0.48 12.65 4.01
C VAL A 15 -0.58 11.71 5.21
N LEU A 16 0.42 10.85 5.41
CA LEU A 16 0.41 9.89 6.51
C LEU A 16 0.81 10.52 7.84
N GLU A 17 1.68 11.53 7.83
CA GLU A 17 2.03 12.33 9.01
C GLU A 17 0.76 12.98 9.59
N ASP A 18 -0.04 13.63 8.74
CA ASP A 18 -1.27 14.32 9.15
C ASP A 18 -2.34 13.39 9.74
N ARG A 19 -2.32 12.12 9.32
CA ARG A 19 -3.29 11.10 9.76
C ARG A 19 -2.80 10.25 10.92
N TYR A 20 -1.49 10.18 11.13
CA TYR A 20 -0.88 9.31 12.14
C TYR A 20 -1.39 9.67 13.54
N GLN A 21 -1.90 8.66 14.26
CA GLN A 21 -2.52 8.81 15.60
C GLN A 21 -3.75 9.75 15.66
N ASN A 22 -4.26 10.23 14.53
CA ASN A 22 -5.41 11.13 14.48
C ASN A 22 -6.62 10.51 13.78
N SER A 23 -6.41 9.61 12.81
CA SER A 23 -7.50 8.96 12.07
C SER A 23 -7.11 7.61 11.51
N SER A 24 -8.08 6.69 11.41
CA SER A 24 -7.88 5.40 10.77
C SER A 24 -7.58 5.55 9.27
N THR A 25 -6.66 4.74 8.76
CA THR A 25 -6.25 4.77 7.35
C THR A 25 -6.26 3.34 6.79
N ILE A 26 -6.90 3.17 5.63
CA ILE A 26 -6.90 1.90 4.88
C ILE A 26 -6.04 2.07 3.64
N VAL A 27 -5.09 1.15 3.45
CA VAL A 27 -4.23 1.09 2.26
C VAL A 27 -4.45 -0.25 1.58
N ILE A 28 -4.64 -0.22 0.26
CA ILE A 28 -4.81 -1.42 -0.56
C ILE A 28 -3.66 -1.44 -1.57
N SER A 29 -2.96 -2.56 -1.67
CA SER A 29 -1.84 -2.72 -2.58
C SER A 29 -1.85 -4.09 -3.22
N GLN A 30 -1.45 -4.14 -4.48
CA GLN A 30 -1.16 -5.39 -5.19
C GLN A 30 0.20 -5.97 -4.80
N LEU A 31 1.02 -5.20 -4.08
CA LEU A 31 2.32 -5.63 -3.59
C LEU A 31 2.22 -6.05 -2.13
N PRO A 32 2.82 -7.20 -1.77
CA PRO A 32 2.90 -7.59 -0.37
C PRO A 32 3.72 -6.55 0.39
N VAL A 33 3.36 -6.28 1.65
CA VAL A 33 3.98 -5.23 2.47
C VAL A 33 5.51 -5.38 2.58
N LYS A 34 6.03 -6.60 2.53
CA LYS A 34 7.47 -6.88 2.53
C LYS A 34 8.23 -6.25 1.35
N GLU A 35 7.53 -5.93 0.26
CA GLU A 35 8.12 -5.32 -0.94
C GLU A 35 8.02 -3.79 -0.93
N TRP A 36 7.25 -3.20 -0.02
CA TRP A 36 7.02 -1.76 0.01
C TRP A 36 8.29 -0.97 0.29
N TYR A 37 9.16 -1.49 1.16
CA TYR A 37 10.45 -0.87 1.46
C TYR A 37 11.30 -0.68 0.18
N ASN A 38 11.34 -1.71 -0.67
CA ASN A 38 12.09 -1.68 -1.92
C ASN A 38 11.44 -0.78 -2.98
N MET A 39 10.11 -0.67 -2.97
CA MET A 39 9.34 0.19 -3.85
C MET A 39 9.60 1.67 -3.57
N ILE A 40 9.70 2.07 -2.29
CA ILE A 40 9.92 3.47 -1.87
C ILE A 40 11.32 3.96 -2.25
N GLY A 41 12.33 3.08 -2.20
CA GLY A 41 13.67 3.32 -2.74
C GLY A 41 14.56 4.30 -1.95
N ASN A 42 13.98 5.21 -1.17
CA ASN A 42 14.68 6.02 -0.17
C ASN A 42 14.54 5.37 1.21
N ALA A 43 15.65 4.90 1.80
CA ALA A 43 15.64 4.17 3.07
C ALA A 43 15.00 4.97 4.21
N THR A 44 15.35 6.25 4.35
CA THR A 44 14.82 7.11 5.42
C THR A 44 13.32 7.32 5.31
N VAL A 45 12.81 7.58 4.10
CA VAL A 45 11.37 7.74 3.87
C VAL A 45 10.66 6.40 4.03
N ALA A 46 11.28 5.30 3.61
CA ALA A 46 10.74 3.97 3.78
C ALA A 46 10.59 3.61 5.26
N ASP A 47 11.62 3.82 6.08
CA ASP A 47 11.54 3.61 7.54
C ASP A 47 10.39 4.41 8.16
N ALA A 48 10.32 5.72 7.85
CA ALA A 48 9.29 6.61 8.36
C ALA A 48 7.87 6.18 7.98
N LEU A 49 7.67 5.75 6.72
CA LEU A 49 6.40 5.25 6.21
C LEU A 49 6.00 3.92 6.87
N MET A 50 6.93 2.98 6.96
CA MET A 50 6.67 1.67 7.54
C MET A 50 6.32 1.78 9.02
N ASP A 51 6.99 2.65 9.78
CA ASP A 51 6.65 2.88 11.19
C ASP A 51 5.22 3.44 11.36
N ARG A 52 4.81 4.38 10.52
CA ARG A 52 3.49 5.03 10.61
C ARG A 52 2.35 4.13 10.15
N LEU A 53 2.53 3.44 9.02
CA LEU A 53 1.48 2.65 8.40
C LEU A 53 1.43 1.23 8.89
N VAL A 54 2.58 0.62 9.14
CA VAL A 54 2.68 -0.84 9.21
C VAL A 54 2.78 -1.32 10.65
N HIS A 55 3.49 -0.59 11.50
CA HIS A 55 3.76 -0.99 12.90
C HIS A 55 2.47 -1.31 13.69
N ASN A 56 1.41 -0.51 13.49
CA ASN A 56 0.12 -0.67 14.18
C ASN A 56 -1.01 -1.12 13.23
N SER A 57 -0.68 -1.77 12.11
CA SER A 57 -1.69 -2.19 11.12
C SER A 57 -2.32 -3.54 11.41
N HIS A 58 -3.60 -3.65 11.07
CA HIS A 58 -4.21 -4.95 10.76
C HIS A 58 -3.92 -5.28 9.30
N ARG A 59 -3.32 -6.44 9.07
CA ARG A 59 -2.98 -6.91 7.72
C ARG A 59 -3.96 -7.99 7.28
N ILE A 60 -4.51 -7.81 6.10
CA ILE A 60 -5.42 -8.77 5.48
C ILE A 60 -4.84 -9.10 4.12
N GLU A 61 -4.34 -10.33 3.96
CA GLU A 61 -3.90 -10.83 2.67
C GLU A 61 -5.11 -11.35 1.91
N LEU A 62 -5.40 -10.72 0.78
CA LEU A 62 -6.50 -11.12 -0.10
C LEU A 62 -5.98 -12.18 -1.09
N GLY A 63 -6.77 -13.23 -1.27
CA GLY A 63 -6.53 -14.27 -2.27
C GLY A 63 -7.79 -14.54 -3.09
N GLY A 64 -7.65 -15.43 -4.08
CA GLY A 64 -8.74 -15.81 -4.98
C GLY A 64 -8.62 -15.22 -6.38
N GLU A 65 -9.56 -15.60 -7.24
CA GLU A 65 -9.63 -15.15 -8.64
C GLU A 65 -10.14 -13.71 -8.74
N SER A 66 -9.75 -13.00 -9.81
CA SER A 66 -10.25 -11.65 -10.06
C SER A 66 -11.77 -11.63 -10.19
N MET A 67 -12.45 -10.87 -9.34
CA MET A 67 -13.90 -10.68 -9.43
C MET A 67 -14.35 -10.14 -10.79
N ARG A 68 -13.48 -9.38 -11.49
CA ARG A 68 -13.77 -8.89 -12.85
C ARG A 68 -13.84 -10.03 -13.87
N LYS A 69 -12.97 -11.03 -13.72
CA LYS A 69 -12.95 -12.21 -14.59
C LYS A 69 -14.20 -13.06 -14.36
N LEU A 70 -14.56 -13.27 -13.08
CA LEU A 70 -15.77 -14.02 -12.71
C LEU A 70 -17.03 -13.37 -13.31
N ALA A 71 -17.17 -12.06 -13.20
CA ALA A 71 -18.29 -11.32 -13.78
C ALA A 71 -18.35 -11.39 -15.32
N GLN A 72 -17.20 -11.46 -16.00
CA GLN A 72 -17.18 -11.66 -17.46
C GLN A 72 -17.57 -13.07 -17.87
N SER A 73 -17.14 -14.09 -17.13
CA SER A 73 -17.53 -15.48 -17.40
C SER A 73 -19.03 -15.71 -17.24
N GLU A 74 -19.67 -15.06 -16.27
CA GLU A 74 -21.14 -15.15 -16.07
C GLU A 74 -21.97 -14.52 -17.20
N HIS A 75 -21.38 -13.62 -18.01
CA HIS A 75 -22.07 -13.00 -19.14
C HIS A 75 -21.88 -13.78 -20.46
N LEU A 76 -21.00 -14.78 -20.46
CA LEU A 76 -20.69 -15.62 -21.62
C LEU A 76 -21.43 -16.97 -21.58
N GLU A 77 -22.15 -17.27 -20.49
CA GLU A 77 -23.12 -18.36 -20.37
C GLU A 77 -24.56 -17.85 -20.57
#